data_AF-A0AAW5BSJ6-F1
#
_entry.id   AF-A0AAW5BSJ6-F1
#
_cell.length_a   1.000
_cell.length_b   1.000
_cell.length_c   1.000
_cell.angle_alpha   90.00
_cell.angle_beta   90.00
_cell.angle_gamma   90.00
#
_symmetry.space_group_name_H-M   'P 1'
#
loop_
_entity.id
_entity.type
_entity.pdbx_description
1 polymer ?
#
loop_
_entity_poly.entity_id
_entity_poly.type
_entity_poly.pdbx_seq_one_letter_code
_entity_poly.pdbx_strand_id
1 'polypeptide(L)'
;MNGNGMEKGIIGQDSRLRGGGGLLEDLAAGLECLYLSDLRYGYCQSALRFVLPCLDPGRYSVEEWNRAAAYIMGTECAYPDSAKAREALVAFSREKAENGIYRSREEWYGNR
;
A
#
# COMPACT_ATOMS: atom_id res chain seq x y z
N MET A 1 -44.13 7.96 -20.70
CA MET A 1 -43.78 7.21 -19.49
C MET A 1 -42.35 6.74 -19.65
N ASN A 2 -41.50 7.19 -18.73
CA ASN A 2 -40.06 6.93 -18.67
C ASN A 2 -39.79 5.47 -18.26
N GLY A 3 -38.65 4.94 -18.69
CA GLY A 3 -38.11 3.67 -18.22
C GLY A 3 -36.75 3.39 -18.85
N ASN A 4 -35.80 4.27 -18.54
CA ASN A 4 -34.44 4.34 -19.06
C ASN A 4 -33.63 3.07 -18.79
N GLY A 5 -32.73 2.75 -19.72
CA GLY A 5 -31.86 1.56 -19.69
C GLY A 5 -31.01 1.46 -18.43
N MET A 6 -30.94 0.25 -17.87
CA MET A 6 -29.93 -0.10 -16.88
C MET A 6 -28.63 -0.43 -17.62
N GLU A 7 -27.86 0.61 -17.94
CA GLU A 7 -26.43 0.44 -18.19
C GLU A 7 -25.81 -0.18 -16.94
N LYS A 8 -25.15 -1.33 -17.13
CA LYS A 8 -24.32 -1.92 -16.08
C LYS A 8 -23.20 -0.94 -15.80
N GLY A 9 -23.34 -0.18 -14.72
CA GLY A 9 -22.30 0.64 -14.15
C GLY A 9 -21.10 -0.27 -13.87
N ILE A 10 -20.15 -0.25 -14.81
CA ILE A 10 -18.76 -0.58 -14.52
C ILE A 10 -18.45 0.25 -13.29
N ILE A 11 -18.05 -0.44 -12.23
CA ILE A 11 -17.58 0.16 -11.00
C ILE A 11 -16.32 0.92 -11.42
N GLY A 12 -16.51 2.16 -11.88
CA GLY A 12 -15.46 3.12 -12.08
C GLY A 12 -14.95 3.39 -10.69
N GLN A 13 -13.95 2.60 -10.27
CA GLN A 13 -13.13 2.92 -9.13
C GLN A 13 -12.54 4.27 -9.45
N ASP A 14 -13.13 5.23 -8.75
CA ASP A 14 -13.02 6.64 -8.95
C ASP A 14 -11.55 7.02 -9.06
N SER A 15 -11.25 7.72 -10.14
CA SER A 15 -10.03 8.43 -10.51
C SER A 15 -9.61 9.50 -9.49
N ARG A 16 -9.77 9.22 -8.19
CA ARG A 16 -9.41 10.04 -7.03
C ARG A 16 -7.98 9.83 -6.55
N LEU A 17 -7.23 8.85 -7.11
CA LEU A 17 -5.75 8.85 -7.09
C LEU A 17 -5.18 9.93 -8.04
N ARG A 18 -5.78 11.12 -8.03
CA ARG A 18 -5.36 12.28 -8.82
C ARG A 18 -4.58 13.22 -7.91
N GLY A 19 -3.46 12.74 -7.41
CA GLY A 19 -2.35 13.56 -6.92
C GLY A 19 -1.12 13.16 -7.72
N GLY A 20 -0.36 14.12 -8.25
CA GLY A 20 0.95 13.85 -8.86
C GLY A 20 2.01 13.45 -7.82
N GLY A 21 1.67 12.52 -6.92
CA GLY A 21 2.54 11.96 -5.88
C GLY A 21 3.10 10.60 -6.30
N GLY A 22 4.23 10.21 -5.72
CA GLY A 22 4.87 8.93 -5.98
C GLY A 22 4.13 7.75 -5.35
N LEU A 23 4.72 6.56 -5.47
CA LEU A 23 4.15 5.31 -4.95
C LEU A 23 3.78 5.37 -3.46
N LEU A 24 4.55 6.09 -2.64
CA LEU A 24 4.29 6.20 -1.19
C LEU A 24 3.02 7.02 -0.91
N GLU A 25 2.79 8.09 -1.66
CA GLU A 25 1.59 8.92 -1.56
C GLU A 25 0.34 8.13 -1.95
N ASP A 26 0.41 7.36 -3.03
CA ASP A 26 -0.71 6.51 -3.47
C ASP A 26 -1.01 5.38 -2.45
N LEU A 27 0.03 4.79 -1.84
CA LEU A 27 -0.14 3.80 -0.77
C LEU A 27 -0.75 4.42 0.49
N ALA A 28 -0.29 5.60 0.89
CA ALA A 28 -0.83 6.32 2.04
C ALA A 28 -2.30 6.72 1.81
N ALA A 29 -2.62 7.22 0.61
CA ALA A 29 -3.99 7.57 0.24
C ALA A 29 -4.90 6.34 0.22
N GLY A 30 -4.43 5.20 -0.32
CA GLY A 30 -5.19 3.96 -0.35
C GLY A 30 -5.45 3.33 1.02
N LEU A 31 -4.63 3.67 2.02
CA LEU A 31 -4.78 3.23 3.42
C LEU A 31 -5.42 4.30 4.33
N GLU A 32 -5.81 5.44 3.76
CA GLU A 32 -6.34 6.60 4.50
C GLU A 32 -5.38 7.06 5.63
N CYS A 33 -4.07 6.95 5.39
CA CYS A 33 -3.05 7.46 6.30
C CYS A 33 -3.10 8.99 6.36
N LEU A 34 -2.88 9.56 7.56
CA LEU A 34 -2.77 11.00 7.74
C LEU A 34 -1.38 11.50 7.34
N TYR A 35 -0.35 10.67 7.52
CA TYR A 35 1.05 10.99 7.21
C TYR A 35 1.73 9.84 6.47
N LEU A 36 2.70 10.15 5.59
CA LEU A 36 3.53 9.13 4.93
C LEU A 36 4.26 8.23 5.92
N SER A 37 4.67 8.78 7.07
CA SER A 37 5.31 8.02 8.15
C SER A 37 4.43 6.90 8.70
N ASP A 38 3.11 7.01 8.53
CA ASP A 38 2.17 6.01 9.04
C ASP A 38 2.39 4.64 8.38
N LEU A 39 2.89 4.63 7.13
CA LEU A 39 3.21 3.42 6.37
C LEU A 39 4.28 2.54 7.03
N ARG A 40 5.04 3.07 8.00
CA ARG A 40 6.09 2.34 8.73
C ARG A 40 5.57 1.67 10.01
N TYR A 41 4.31 1.85 10.38
CA TYR A 41 3.74 1.25 11.58
C TYR A 41 2.90 0.02 11.26
N GLY A 42 2.78 -0.88 12.24
CA GLY A 42 2.22 -2.22 12.06
C GLY A 42 0.83 -2.27 11.42
N TYR A 43 0.00 -1.26 11.64
CA TYR A 43 -1.39 -1.24 11.16
C TYR A 43 -1.37 -1.07 9.66
N CYS A 44 -0.73 0.00 9.19
CA CYS A 44 -0.56 0.30 7.78
C CYS A 44 0.25 -0.79 7.08
N GLN A 45 1.37 -1.24 7.68
CA GLN A 45 2.15 -2.34 7.15
C GLN A 45 1.31 -3.61 6.95
N SER A 46 0.47 -3.96 7.93
CA SER A 46 -0.43 -5.10 7.79
C SER A 46 -1.50 -4.85 6.72
N ALA A 47 -2.03 -3.63 6.59
CA ALA A 47 -3.12 -3.32 5.68
C ALA A 47 -2.69 -3.19 4.20
N LEU A 48 -1.39 -3.00 3.91
CA LEU A 48 -0.84 -2.90 2.56
C LEU A 48 -1.31 -4.02 1.60
N ARG A 49 -1.50 -5.24 2.10
CA ARG A 49 -2.00 -6.40 1.34
C ARG A 49 -3.34 -6.17 0.65
N PHE A 50 -4.13 -5.19 1.09
CA PHE A 50 -5.41 -4.84 0.48
C PHE A 50 -5.30 -3.79 -0.63
N VAL A 51 -4.29 -2.92 -0.58
CA VAL A 51 -4.11 -1.81 -1.52
C VAL A 51 -3.18 -2.19 -2.67
N LEU A 52 -2.10 -2.94 -2.38
CA LEU A 52 -1.09 -3.34 -3.36
C LEU A 52 -1.66 -4.06 -4.60
N PRO A 53 -2.67 -4.94 -4.51
CA PRO A 53 -3.26 -5.59 -5.69
C PRO A 53 -3.96 -4.60 -6.65
N CYS A 54 -4.41 -3.45 -6.15
CA CYS A 54 -5.10 -2.43 -6.92
C CYS A 54 -4.13 -1.48 -7.65
N LEU A 55 -2.84 -1.51 -7.31
CA LEU A 55 -1.82 -0.71 -7.97
C LEU A 55 -1.23 -1.46 -9.17
N ASP A 56 -1.24 -0.79 -10.33
CA ASP A 56 -0.53 -1.24 -11.52
C ASP A 56 0.99 -1.12 -11.29
N PRO A 57 1.77 -2.22 -11.32
CA PRO A 57 3.22 -2.17 -11.17
C PRO A 57 3.90 -1.33 -12.25
N GLY A 58 3.32 -1.24 -13.45
CA GLY A 58 3.86 -0.48 -14.59
C GLY A 58 3.70 1.03 -14.46
N ARG A 59 2.89 1.51 -13.49
CA ARG A 59 2.70 2.94 -13.24
C ARG A 59 3.90 3.60 -12.55
N TYR A 60 4.73 2.82 -11.87
CA TYR A 60 5.88 3.30 -11.09
C TYR A 60 7.16 2.60 -11.54
N SER A 61 8.28 3.33 -11.49
CA SER A 61 9.57 2.75 -11.82
C SER A 61 10.02 1.71 -10.77
N VAL A 62 10.92 0.81 -11.15
CA VAL A 62 11.49 -0.18 -10.23
C VAL A 62 12.20 0.51 -9.06
N GLU A 63 12.84 1.65 -9.30
CA GLU A 63 13.50 2.47 -8.29
C GLU A 63 12.51 3.11 -7.31
N GLU A 64 11.31 3.48 -7.75
CA GLU A 64 10.24 3.94 -6.86
C GLU A 64 9.73 2.81 -5.96
N TRP A 65 9.51 1.63 -6.54
CA TRP A 65 9.13 0.43 -5.79
C TRP A 65 10.20 0.03 -4.76
N ASN A 66 11.47 0.03 -5.14
CA ASN A 66 12.58 -0.28 -4.24
C ASN A 66 12.70 0.75 -3.11
N ARG A 67 12.56 2.05 -3.41
CA ARG A 67 12.55 3.11 -2.39
C ARG A 67 11.36 2.97 -1.44
N ALA A 68 10.17 2.69 -1.96
CA ALA A 68 8.98 2.51 -1.14
C ALA A 68 9.09 1.27 -0.24
N ALA A 69 9.57 0.15 -0.80
CA ALA A 69 9.83 -1.07 -0.03
C ALA A 69 10.84 -0.81 1.08
N ALA A 70 11.95 -0.15 0.76
CA ALA A 70 12.97 0.15 1.77
C ALA A 70 12.46 1.07 2.87
N TYR A 71 11.67 2.08 2.50
CA TYR A 71 11.04 2.99 3.45
C TYR A 71 10.07 2.27 4.40
N ILE A 72 9.20 1.41 3.85
CA ILE A 72 8.15 0.70 4.60
C ILE A 72 8.73 -0.41 5.47
N MET A 73 9.65 -1.21 4.93
CA MET A 73 10.24 -2.35 5.62
C MET A 73 11.38 -1.95 6.57
N GLY A 74 11.94 -0.75 6.40
CA GLY A 74 13.05 -0.25 7.21
C GLY A 74 14.40 -0.88 6.89
N THR A 75 14.54 -1.51 5.72
CA THR A 75 15.77 -2.19 5.27
C THR A 75 16.02 -1.91 3.79
N GLU A 76 17.28 -1.90 3.34
CA GLU A 76 17.58 -1.67 1.93
C GLU A 76 16.98 -2.76 1.04
N CYS A 77 16.35 -2.35 -0.06
CA CYS A 77 15.65 -3.22 -0.99
C CYS A 77 16.15 -2.99 -2.40
N ALA A 78 16.47 -4.07 -3.12
CA ALA A 78 16.94 -4.03 -4.50
C ALA A 78 16.29 -5.17 -5.31
N TYR A 79 15.00 -5.04 -5.59
CA TYR A 79 14.26 -5.99 -6.41
C TYR A 79 14.56 -5.76 -7.90
N PRO A 80 14.55 -6.85 -8.71
CA PRO A 80 14.89 -6.78 -10.13
C PRO A 80 13.79 -6.14 -10.98
N ASP A 81 12.55 -6.11 -10.50
CA ASP A 81 11.41 -5.53 -11.20
C ASP A 81 10.29 -5.09 -10.23
N SER A 82 9.38 -4.25 -10.73
CA SER A 82 8.25 -3.69 -9.96
C SER A 82 7.30 -4.77 -9.42
N ALA A 83 7.12 -5.88 -10.16
CA ALA A 83 6.23 -6.95 -9.72
C ALA A 83 6.82 -7.71 -8.53
N LYS A 84 8.13 -7.97 -8.53
CA LYS A 84 8.85 -8.59 -7.40
C LYS A 84 8.84 -7.72 -6.16
N ALA A 85 9.03 -6.41 -6.31
CA ALA A 85 8.92 -5.49 -5.19
C ALA A 85 7.50 -5.48 -4.59
N ARG A 86 6.47 -5.48 -5.44
CA ARG A 86 5.07 -5.57 -5.00
C ARG A 86 4.78 -6.90 -4.29
N GLU A 87 5.22 -8.03 -4.85
CA GLU A 87 5.08 -9.35 -4.25
C GLU A 87 5.71 -9.39 -2.84
N ALA A 88 6.92 -8.84 -2.70
CA ALA A 88 7.62 -8.78 -1.42
C ALA A 88 6.87 -7.90 -0.41
N LEU A 89 6.34 -6.75 -0.82
CA LEU A 89 5.51 -5.89 0.02
C LEU A 89 4.22 -6.59 0.47
N VAL A 90 3.57 -7.36 -0.41
CA VAL A 90 2.39 -8.17 -0.04
C VAL A 90 2.75 -9.25 0.96
N ALA A 91 3.86 -9.97 0.75
CA ALA A 91 4.34 -11.00 1.65
C ALA A 91 4.68 -10.43 3.04
N PHE A 92 5.44 -9.33 3.08
CA PHE A 92 5.75 -8.59 4.30
C PHE A 92 4.48 -8.15 5.03
N SER A 93 3.50 -7.64 4.29
CA SER A 93 2.22 -7.20 4.86
C SER A 93 1.43 -8.35 5.50
N ARG A 94 1.43 -9.53 4.89
CA ARG A 94 0.83 -10.75 5.46
C ARG A 94 1.55 -11.20 6.71
N GLU A 95 2.89 -11.23 6.67
CA GLU A 95 3.70 -11.55 7.84
C GLU A 95 3.38 -10.61 9.02
N LYS A 96 3.26 -9.29 8.77
CA LYS A 96 2.86 -8.33 9.81
C LYS A 96 1.44 -8.54 10.32
N ALA A 97 0.51 -8.98 9.47
CA ALA A 97 -0.84 -9.31 9.90
C ALA A 97 -0.89 -10.58 10.78
N GLU A 98 -0.09 -11.59 10.44
CA GLU A 98 -0.01 -12.87 11.16
C GLU A 98 0.75 -12.73 12.49
N ASN A 99 1.86 -11.99 12.49
CA ASN A 99 2.60 -11.61 13.70
C ASN A 99 1.86 -10.56 14.55
N GLY A 100 0.83 -9.93 13.98
CA GLY A 100 0.02 -8.85 14.55
C GLY A 100 -1.10 -9.29 15.49
N ILE A 101 -1.16 -10.56 15.90
CA ILE A 101 -1.99 -10.94 17.06
C ILE A 101 -1.34 -10.39 18.34
N TYR A 102 -1.53 -9.08 18.55
CA TYR A 102 -1.42 -8.31 19.79
C TYR A 102 -0.29 -8.70 20.76
N ARG A 103 0.97 -8.45 20.38
CA ARG A 103 1.98 -8.13 21.39
C ARG A 103 1.98 -6.61 21.62
N SER A 104 1.12 -6.24 22.57
CA SER A 104 0.99 -4.98 23.30
C SER A 104 1.28 -3.61 22.62
N ARG A 105 0.44 -2.62 22.95
CA ARG A 105 0.50 -1.24 22.43
C ARG A 105 1.84 -0.54 22.72
N GLU A 106 2.59 -1.04 23.71
CA GLU A 106 3.89 -0.54 24.12
C GLU A 106 5.03 -0.87 23.14
N GLU A 107 4.96 -1.98 22.40
CA GLU A 107 6.01 -2.33 21.40
C GLU A 107 5.95 -1.41 20.17
N TRP A 108 4.80 -0.78 19.90
CA TRP A 108 4.61 0.15 18.78
C TRP A 108 5.36 1.47 18.92
N TYR A 109 5.69 1.86 20.16
CA TYR A 109 6.48 3.05 20.45
C TYR A 109 7.96 2.75 20.66
N GLY A 110 8.42 1.56 20.24
CA GLY A 110 9.82 1.10 20.20
C GLY A 110 10.78 2.02 20.94
N ASN A 111 11.12 1.63 22.17
CA ASN A 111 12.03 2.33 23.07
C ASN A 111 13.08 3.18 22.33
N ARG A 112 13.03 4.48 22.64
CA ARG A 112 13.96 5.54 22.22
C ARG A 112 15.42 5.14 22.38
#